data_AF-A0A3M1DUS8-F1
#
_entry.id   AF-A0A3M1DUS8-F1
#
_cell.length_a   1.000
_cell.length_b   1.000
_cell.length_c   1.000
_cell.angle_alpha   90.00
_cell.angle_beta   90.00
_cell.angle_gamma   90.00
#
_symmetry.space_group_name_H-M   'P 1'
#
loop_
_entity.id
_entity.type
_entity.pdbx_description
1 polymer ?
#
loop_
_entity_poly.entity_id
_entity_poly.type
_entity_poly.pdbx_seq_one_letter_code
_entity_poly.pdbx_strand_id
1 'polypeptide(L)'
;RLVRAYPELADGRFLVIADFEEPKHLELVRLIGVSDHARRFFDPRRGRPETGTGCLIFTSGSPRDAVVFSNESATQWYMKQDWRAYDLFMLSVHVPEEGLALSLTFRGGPAAEPLRTETTVPLRAGWTVVRLDLADIGEQIPLDDVRALRIALVGHDHPVEVRLDDLLLTSFRRTLLGDPEHRDKGLYVQRVGRRWRIGAKNDRTDFELTFARGQIIAWYDMHDDPYRLRNLVRGTSLGPTPVILEEGRIQPRGFAPLGEAVHSAIRILEMNPTRVVVACEWRFVRDAIRAGEPSDAAPVHRWVYTIYPSGQVYAAGEVTVAHGGWRAGKLGLAVGAWAPPNDPPSADVFGPESGGGASPDDVPPHAVLRYGAEGAALLFVPRNAERLRVVREGNALSANPITEAASAGPGGKPEAESDKGLSSETLTLLAEGIGRPVGDGRVRWRAHLVLTRGRALAPEEAARRAREYRTPPMPRLEVGAFSTIRDDRGGEAQGFDPVGGCYVIQPDEGRIRLYLDPRTGPRYSPVLVIPNPQGRQAWVYVDNLIERNVSVTPRGELVFQLPGEIRRRTVVEALFRLPEQQVPSTLTPPP
;
A
#
# COMPACT_ATOMS: atom_id res chain seq x y z
N ARG A 1 -13.51 16.87 -26.17
CA ARG A 1 -12.04 16.88 -26.34
C ARG A 1 -11.36 16.32 -25.09
N LEU A 2 -11.51 16.98 -23.94
CA LEU A 2 -10.95 16.55 -22.63
C LEU A 2 -11.10 15.05 -22.33
N VAL A 3 -12.33 14.51 -22.38
CA VAL A 3 -12.58 13.07 -22.08
C VAL A 3 -11.78 12.11 -22.97
N ARG A 4 -11.52 12.49 -24.23
CA ARG A 4 -10.70 11.68 -25.14
C ARG A 4 -9.21 11.79 -24.82
N ALA A 5 -8.74 12.97 -24.41
CA ALA A 5 -7.35 13.23 -24.07
C ALA A 5 -6.95 12.69 -22.68
N TYR A 6 -7.91 12.59 -21.77
CA TYR A 6 -7.74 12.19 -20.38
C TYR A 6 -8.62 10.97 -20.06
N PRO A 7 -8.05 9.75 -20.10
CA PRO A 7 -8.78 8.53 -19.74
C PRO A 7 -9.41 8.59 -18.34
N GLU A 8 -8.86 9.39 -17.43
CA GLU A 8 -9.36 9.58 -16.07
C GLU A 8 -10.72 10.28 -15.99
N LEU A 9 -11.17 10.90 -17.09
CA LEU A 9 -12.47 11.56 -17.18
C LEU A 9 -13.57 10.67 -17.79
N ALA A 10 -13.22 9.47 -18.26
CA ALA A 10 -14.16 8.61 -19.00
C ALA A 10 -15.32 8.10 -18.14
N ASP A 11 -15.03 7.74 -16.89
CA ASP A 11 -15.95 6.99 -16.03
C ASP A 11 -16.48 7.81 -14.84
N GLY A 12 -16.19 9.12 -14.79
CA GLY A 12 -16.35 9.93 -13.58
C GLY A 12 -16.92 11.32 -13.79
N ARG A 13 -17.35 11.94 -12.68
CA ARG A 13 -17.67 13.37 -12.65
C ARG A 13 -16.36 14.13 -12.69
N PHE A 14 -16.33 15.20 -13.47
CA PHE A 14 -15.21 16.12 -13.46
C PHE A 14 -15.68 17.57 -13.50
N LEU A 15 -14.83 18.46 -13.02
CA LEU A 15 -15.01 19.90 -13.03
C LEU A 15 -13.81 20.53 -13.73
N VAL A 16 -14.10 21.40 -14.69
CA VAL A 16 -13.11 22.29 -15.29
C VAL A 16 -13.03 23.55 -14.43
N ILE A 17 -11.90 23.76 -13.75
CA ILE A 17 -11.65 25.03 -13.05
C ILE A 17 -11.24 26.09 -14.08
N ALA A 18 -10.33 25.75 -14.99
CA ALA A 18 -9.95 26.59 -16.12
C ALA A 18 -9.31 25.71 -17.21
N ASP A 19 -9.83 25.77 -18.43
CA ASP A 19 -9.22 25.19 -19.63
C ASP A 19 -8.63 26.27 -20.55
N PHE A 20 -8.65 27.54 -20.10
CA PHE A 20 -8.17 28.70 -20.83
C PHE A 20 -8.58 28.74 -22.31
N GLU A 21 -9.81 28.34 -22.64
CA GLU A 21 -10.36 28.57 -23.98
C GLU A 21 -10.98 29.97 -24.09
N GLU A 22 -11.25 30.62 -22.96
CA GLU A 22 -11.81 31.97 -22.88
C GLU A 22 -10.93 32.92 -22.05
N PRO A 23 -10.71 34.19 -22.48
CA PRO A 23 -9.90 35.16 -21.75
C PRO A 23 -10.37 35.45 -20.31
N LYS A 24 -11.68 35.30 -20.05
CA LYS A 24 -12.27 35.51 -18.71
C LYS A 24 -11.68 34.60 -17.63
N HIS A 25 -11.10 33.45 -18.00
CA HIS A 25 -10.38 32.58 -17.07
C HIS A 25 -9.17 33.28 -16.41
N LEU A 26 -8.65 34.36 -17.01
CA LEU A 26 -7.60 35.18 -16.39
C LEU A 26 -8.06 35.95 -15.14
N GLU A 27 -9.37 36.13 -14.92
CA GLU A 27 -9.90 36.79 -13.71
C GLU A 27 -9.60 36.00 -12.43
N LEU A 28 -9.50 34.67 -12.54
CA LEU A 28 -9.11 33.79 -11.43
C LEU A 28 -7.65 33.92 -11.02
N VAL A 29 -6.83 34.46 -11.92
CA VAL A 29 -5.38 34.34 -11.81
C VAL A 29 -4.82 35.67 -11.32
N ARG A 30 -4.03 35.64 -10.24
CA ARG A 30 -3.24 36.78 -9.79
C ARG A 30 -1.76 36.47 -9.99
N LEU A 31 -1.00 37.42 -10.53
CA LEU A 31 0.46 37.32 -10.58
C LEU A 31 1.05 37.81 -9.25
N ILE A 32 1.94 37.01 -8.66
CA ILE A 32 2.88 37.44 -7.64
C ILE A 32 4.23 37.53 -8.34
N GLY A 33 4.61 38.73 -8.78
CA GLY A 33 5.88 38.97 -9.47
C GLY A 33 6.85 39.69 -8.53
N VAL A 34 7.94 39.03 -8.17
CA VAL A 34 9.07 39.65 -7.46
C VAL A 34 10.21 40.01 -8.41
N SER A 35 10.18 39.52 -9.65
CA SER A 35 11.12 39.87 -10.71
C SER A 35 10.49 40.78 -11.78
N ASP A 36 11.32 41.54 -12.48
CA ASP A 36 10.90 42.40 -13.61
C ASP A 36 10.43 41.59 -14.84
N HIS A 37 10.75 40.30 -14.87
CA HIS A 37 10.36 39.37 -15.93
C HIS A 37 9.02 38.68 -15.66
N ALA A 38 8.48 38.80 -14.44
CA ALA A 38 7.23 38.16 -14.05
C ALA A 38 6.08 38.69 -14.92
N ARG A 39 5.50 37.83 -15.75
CA ARG A 39 4.39 38.19 -16.64
C ARG A 39 3.36 37.07 -16.70
N ARG A 40 2.09 37.45 -16.89
CA ARG A 40 1.02 36.50 -17.21
C ARG A 40 0.16 37.06 -18.34
N PHE A 41 -0.25 36.22 -19.28
CA PHE A 41 -1.23 36.57 -20.30
C PHE A 41 -1.87 35.31 -20.89
N PHE A 42 -2.98 35.49 -21.59
CA PHE A 42 -3.70 34.43 -22.29
C PHE A 42 -3.18 34.34 -23.72
N ASP A 43 -2.94 33.12 -24.20
CA ASP A 43 -2.59 32.85 -25.60
C ASP A 43 -3.61 31.89 -26.21
N PRO A 44 -4.42 32.30 -27.20
CA PRO A 44 -5.48 31.48 -27.79
C PRO A 44 -4.97 30.41 -28.78
N ARG A 45 -3.66 30.31 -29.02
CA ARG A 45 -3.08 29.49 -30.11
C ARG A 45 -2.01 28.50 -29.65
N ARG A 46 -1.51 28.61 -28.43
CA ARG A 46 -0.39 27.81 -27.91
C ARG A 46 -0.78 26.83 -26.81
N GLY A 47 -2.07 26.55 -26.68
CA GLY A 47 -2.60 25.50 -25.82
C GLY A 47 -2.23 24.10 -26.28
N ARG A 48 -2.70 23.11 -25.52
CA ARG A 48 -2.42 21.72 -25.80
C ARG A 48 -3.34 21.22 -26.93
N PRO A 49 -2.80 20.81 -28.10
CA PRO A 49 -3.61 20.53 -29.29
C PRO A 49 -4.70 19.47 -29.12
N GLU A 50 -4.52 18.51 -28.21
CA GLU A 50 -5.50 17.45 -27.97
C GLU A 50 -6.74 17.92 -27.18
N THR A 51 -6.63 19.03 -26.46
CA THR A 51 -7.65 19.49 -25.50
C THR A 51 -8.25 20.84 -25.86
N GLY A 52 -7.46 21.72 -26.47
CA GLY A 52 -7.83 23.09 -26.78
C GLY A 52 -6.79 23.79 -27.65
N THR A 53 -6.97 25.09 -27.86
CA THR A 53 -5.93 25.93 -28.48
C THR A 53 -5.46 27.04 -27.55
N GLY A 54 -6.20 27.34 -26.49
CA GLY A 54 -5.86 28.39 -25.54
C GLY A 54 -5.01 27.90 -24.37
N CYS A 55 -4.23 28.78 -23.77
CA CYS A 55 -3.52 28.53 -22.51
C CYS A 55 -3.21 29.82 -21.75
N LEU A 56 -2.86 29.67 -20.47
CA LEU A 56 -2.23 30.70 -19.68
C LEU A 56 -0.71 30.63 -19.87
N ILE A 57 -0.10 31.72 -20.32
CA ILE A 57 1.35 31.88 -20.31
C ILE A 57 1.77 32.58 -19.02
N PHE A 58 2.75 32.01 -18.32
CA PHE A 58 3.40 32.56 -17.14
C PHE A 58 4.91 32.59 -17.37
N THR A 59 5.50 33.79 -17.35
CA THR A 59 6.96 33.95 -17.38
C THR A 59 7.46 34.11 -15.94
N SER A 60 8.34 33.19 -15.52
CA SER A 60 8.98 33.21 -14.20
C SER A 60 10.43 33.69 -14.37
N GLY A 61 10.77 34.85 -13.80
CA GLY A 61 12.17 35.33 -13.71
C GLY A 61 12.86 34.93 -12.41
N SER A 62 12.10 34.49 -11.42
CA SER A 62 12.57 34.06 -10.11
C SER A 62 11.73 32.88 -9.59
N PRO A 63 12.30 31.91 -8.84
CA PRO A 63 11.51 30.85 -8.21
C PRO A 63 10.42 31.33 -7.22
N ARG A 64 10.47 32.62 -6.84
CA ARG A 64 9.46 33.27 -5.99
C ARG A 64 8.28 33.82 -6.80
N ASP A 65 8.46 34.03 -8.10
CA ASP A 65 7.37 34.40 -9.00
C ASP A 65 6.34 33.28 -9.03
N ALA A 66 5.06 33.64 -9.05
CA ALA A 66 3.98 32.67 -9.05
C ALA A 66 2.71 33.22 -9.65
N VAL A 67 1.86 32.32 -10.10
CA VAL A 67 0.44 32.60 -10.34
C VAL A 67 -0.39 32.00 -9.20
N VAL A 68 -1.41 32.73 -8.76
CA VAL A 68 -2.34 32.29 -7.72
C VAL A 68 -3.74 32.26 -8.29
N PHE A 69 -4.36 31.09 -8.23
CA PHE A 69 -5.76 30.88 -8.53
C PHE A 69 -6.57 31.07 -7.25
N SER A 70 -7.48 32.04 -7.22
CA SER A 70 -8.38 32.27 -6.09
C SER A 70 -9.65 33.01 -6.50
N ASN A 71 -10.65 33.01 -5.61
CA ASN A 71 -11.89 33.77 -5.81
C ASN A 71 -11.79 35.23 -5.34
N GLU A 72 -10.65 35.66 -4.78
CA GLU A 72 -10.50 37.00 -4.18
C GLU A 72 -10.71 38.12 -5.21
N SER A 73 -10.30 37.89 -6.46
CA SER A 73 -10.36 38.87 -7.56
C SER A 73 -11.41 38.58 -8.61
N ALA A 74 -12.09 37.43 -8.52
CA ALA A 74 -12.86 36.91 -9.64
C ALA A 74 -14.33 37.31 -9.53
N THR A 75 -14.90 37.84 -10.61
CA THR A 75 -16.26 38.41 -10.60
C THR A 75 -17.27 37.56 -11.35
N GLN A 76 -16.84 36.93 -12.46
CA GLN A 76 -17.73 36.15 -13.33
C GLN A 76 -17.43 34.65 -13.33
N TRP A 77 -16.23 34.27 -12.91
CA TRP A 77 -15.76 32.90 -12.91
C TRP A 77 -15.15 32.60 -11.55
N TYR A 78 -15.43 31.42 -10.97
CA TYR A 78 -14.97 31.11 -9.62
C TYR A 78 -14.38 29.70 -9.56
N MET A 79 -13.35 29.55 -8.75
CA MET A 79 -12.83 28.27 -8.30
C MET A 79 -13.78 27.70 -7.25
N LYS A 80 -14.36 26.53 -7.51
CA LYS A 80 -15.17 25.81 -6.52
C LYS A 80 -14.32 25.59 -5.25
N GLN A 81 -14.89 25.83 -4.07
CA GLN A 81 -14.17 25.64 -2.79
C GLN A 81 -14.26 24.20 -2.28
N ASP A 82 -15.42 23.55 -2.42
CA ASP A 82 -15.61 22.16 -1.98
C ASP A 82 -15.12 21.16 -3.03
N TRP A 83 -14.00 20.49 -2.74
CA TRP A 83 -13.33 19.50 -3.57
C TRP A 83 -13.59 18.06 -3.11
N ARG A 84 -14.37 17.82 -2.04
CA ARG A 84 -14.58 16.46 -1.47
C ARG A 84 -15.18 15.45 -2.44
N ALA A 85 -15.89 15.93 -3.46
CA ALA A 85 -16.53 15.07 -4.47
C ALA A 85 -15.53 14.51 -5.51
N TYR A 86 -14.26 14.92 -5.46
CA TYR A 86 -13.24 14.56 -6.44
C TYR A 86 -12.08 13.84 -5.75
N ASP A 87 -11.36 13.01 -6.51
CA ASP A 87 -10.25 12.19 -6.01
C ASP A 87 -8.90 12.64 -6.61
N LEU A 88 -8.92 13.35 -7.74
CA LEU A 88 -7.73 13.75 -8.47
C LEU A 88 -7.80 15.22 -8.91
N PHE A 89 -6.72 15.94 -8.70
CA PHE A 89 -6.44 17.23 -9.33
C PHE A 89 -5.50 17.03 -10.52
N MET A 90 -5.82 17.66 -11.64
CA MET A 90 -5.04 17.58 -12.87
C MET A 90 -4.70 18.97 -13.40
N LEU A 91 -3.52 19.11 -13.99
CA LEU A 91 -3.03 20.32 -14.64
C LEU A 91 -2.10 19.94 -15.78
N SER A 92 -2.30 20.50 -16.96
CA SER A 92 -1.35 20.41 -18.07
C SER A 92 -0.35 21.56 -18.01
N VAL A 93 0.93 21.23 -18.10
CA VAL A 93 2.03 22.20 -18.02
C VAL A 93 2.99 21.96 -19.17
N HIS A 94 3.27 23.00 -19.94
CA HIS A 94 4.36 22.99 -20.91
C HIS A 94 5.55 23.76 -20.36
N VAL A 95 6.74 23.13 -20.38
CA VAL A 95 8.01 23.82 -20.11
C VAL A 95 8.96 23.65 -21.30
N PRO A 96 9.84 24.63 -21.57
CA PRO A 96 10.70 24.61 -22.74
C PRO A 96 11.91 23.67 -22.60
N GLU A 97 12.30 23.34 -21.36
CA GLU A 97 13.50 22.60 -21.04
C GLU A 97 13.28 21.60 -19.89
N GLU A 98 14.21 20.65 -19.77
CA GLU A 98 14.25 19.73 -18.63
C GLU A 98 14.90 20.38 -17.42
N GLY A 99 14.88 19.70 -16.27
CA GLY A 99 15.49 20.26 -15.07
C GLY A 99 14.62 21.33 -14.39
N LEU A 100 13.32 21.32 -14.66
CA LEU A 100 12.35 22.22 -14.03
C LEU A 100 11.36 21.42 -13.18
N ALA A 101 10.83 22.07 -12.14
CA ALA A 101 9.75 21.49 -11.35
C ALA A 101 8.69 22.55 -11.01
N LEU A 102 7.47 22.08 -10.77
CA LEU A 102 6.34 22.89 -10.36
C LEU A 102 6.18 22.80 -8.84
N SER A 103 6.30 23.92 -8.13
CA SER A 103 5.85 24.03 -6.74
C SER A 103 4.38 24.43 -6.72
N LEU A 104 3.55 23.57 -6.14
CA LEU A 104 2.11 23.72 -6.00
C LEU A 104 1.77 23.89 -4.52
N THR A 105 1.26 25.05 -4.14
CA THR A 105 0.80 25.32 -2.77
C THR A 105 -0.72 25.44 -2.74
N PHE A 106 -1.37 24.57 -1.96
CA PHE A 106 -2.81 24.62 -1.71
C PHE A 106 -3.07 25.30 -0.38
N ARG A 107 -4.05 26.20 -0.34
CA ARG A 107 -4.51 26.88 0.88
C ARG A 107 -5.98 26.63 1.08
N GLY A 108 -6.36 26.26 2.30
CA GLY A 108 -7.76 26.05 2.67
C GLY A 108 -8.05 26.29 4.14
N GLY A 109 -9.31 26.08 4.52
CA GLY A 109 -9.80 26.25 5.89
C GLY A 109 -10.17 27.69 6.25
N PRO A 110 -10.64 27.91 7.50
CA PRO A 110 -11.17 29.19 7.95
C PRO A 110 -10.19 30.35 7.74
N ALA A 111 -10.71 31.54 7.44
CA ALA A 111 -9.88 32.73 7.18
C ALA A 111 -8.95 33.07 8.35
N ALA A 112 -9.39 32.79 9.58
CA ALA A 112 -8.66 33.05 10.81
C ALA A 112 -7.43 32.14 10.97
N GLU A 113 -7.46 30.94 10.40
CA GLU A 113 -6.41 29.94 10.53
C GLU A 113 -6.23 29.19 9.20
N PRO A 114 -5.61 29.84 8.19
CA PRO A 114 -5.43 29.22 6.89
C PRO A 114 -4.42 28.08 6.97
N LEU A 115 -4.86 26.88 6.62
CA LEU A 115 -3.98 25.73 6.47
C LEU A 115 -3.36 25.74 5.07
N ARG A 116 -2.13 25.24 4.97
CA ARG A 116 -1.41 25.15 3.70
C ARG A 116 -0.69 23.83 3.55
N THR A 117 -0.62 23.35 2.32
CA THR A 117 0.24 22.23 1.93
C THR A 117 0.96 22.55 0.64
N GLU A 118 2.17 22.05 0.48
CA GLU A 118 3.01 22.25 -0.69
C GLU A 118 3.48 20.92 -1.25
N THR A 119 3.51 20.81 -2.58
CA THR A 119 4.07 19.67 -3.28
C THR A 119 4.86 20.14 -4.50
N THR A 120 5.98 19.47 -4.76
CA THR A 120 6.84 19.76 -5.91
C THR A 120 6.77 18.63 -6.91
N VAL A 121 6.50 18.94 -8.17
CA VAL A 121 6.35 17.96 -9.25
C VAL A 121 7.40 18.23 -10.33
N PRO A 122 8.34 17.31 -10.58
CA PRO A 122 9.30 17.47 -11.67
C PRO A 122 8.59 17.45 -13.02
N LEU A 123 9.07 18.26 -13.94
CA LEU A 123 8.50 18.44 -15.28
C LEU A 123 9.49 17.96 -16.35
N ARG A 124 8.94 17.44 -17.45
CA ARG A 124 9.70 17.15 -18.66
C ARG A 124 9.52 18.29 -19.65
N ALA A 125 10.52 18.51 -20.50
CA ALA A 125 10.38 19.42 -21.64
C ALA A 125 9.14 19.03 -22.49
N GLY A 126 8.40 20.04 -22.94
CA GLY A 126 7.11 19.86 -23.59
C GLY A 126 5.94 19.76 -22.61
N TRP A 127 4.80 19.23 -23.10
CA TRP A 127 3.58 19.09 -22.31
C TRP A 127 3.66 17.90 -21.33
N THR A 128 3.50 18.19 -20.05
CA THR A 128 3.40 17.23 -18.96
C THR A 128 2.03 17.38 -18.26
N VAL A 129 1.35 16.28 -17.99
CA VAL A 129 0.10 16.28 -17.22
C VAL A 129 0.40 15.94 -15.76
N VAL A 130 0.35 16.96 -14.90
CA VAL A 130 0.47 16.84 -13.45
C VAL A 130 -0.80 16.21 -12.89
N ARG A 131 -0.63 15.22 -12.01
CA ARG A 131 -1.71 14.47 -11.36
C ARG A 131 -1.45 14.36 -9.87
N LEU A 132 -2.25 15.05 -9.07
CA LEU A 132 -2.17 15.01 -7.61
C LEU A 132 -3.38 14.29 -7.04
N ASP A 133 -3.11 13.34 -6.15
CA ASP A 133 -4.17 12.68 -5.39
C ASP A 133 -4.70 13.67 -4.36
N LEU A 134 -6.00 13.99 -4.43
CA LEU A 134 -6.59 14.98 -3.53
C LEU A 134 -6.62 14.48 -2.09
N ALA A 135 -6.60 13.16 -1.87
CA ALA A 135 -6.59 12.65 -0.52
C ALA A 135 -5.25 12.88 0.19
N ASP A 136 -4.13 13.01 -0.53
CA ASP A 136 -2.84 13.43 0.06
C ASP A 136 -2.87 14.91 0.49
N ILE A 137 -3.61 15.75 -0.24
CA ILE A 137 -3.84 17.16 0.10
C ILE A 137 -4.82 17.27 1.28
N GLY A 138 -5.86 16.44 1.27
CA GLY A 138 -6.91 16.38 2.30
C GLY A 138 -6.42 15.94 3.68
N GLU A 139 -5.25 15.31 3.77
CA GLU A 139 -4.58 15.01 5.04
C GLU A 139 -4.03 16.25 5.74
N GLN A 140 -3.83 17.36 5.01
CA GLN A 140 -3.19 18.58 5.51
C GLN A 140 -4.11 19.80 5.49
N ILE A 141 -5.08 19.84 4.57
CA ILE A 141 -6.07 20.92 4.50
C ILE A 141 -7.48 20.35 4.33
N PRO A 142 -8.52 21.02 4.85
CA PRO A 142 -9.90 20.63 4.62
C PRO A 142 -10.27 20.82 3.14
N LEU A 143 -10.67 19.74 2.48
CA LEU A 143 -11.07 19.78 1.06
C LEU A 143 -12.43 20.43 0.83
N ASP A 144 -13.24 20.68 1.85
CA ASP A 144 -14.51 21.41 1.71
C ASP A 144 -14.36 22.93 1.62
N ASP A 145 -13.16 23.45 1.88
CA ASP A 145 -12.85 24.89 1.85
C ASP A 145 -11.47 25.17 1.22
N VAL A 146 -11.29 24.77 -0.04
CA VAL A 146 -10.07 25.10 -0.81
C VAL A 146 -10.18 26.51 -1.39
N ARG A 147 -9.32 27.42 -0.92
CA ARG A 147 -9.42 28.86 -1.18
C ARG A 147 -8.43 29.39 -2.20
N ALA A 148 -7.25 28.79 -2.29
CA ALA A 148 -6.27 29.20 -3.27
C ALA A 148 -5.35 28.04 -3.70
N LEU A 149 -4.91 28.12 -4.95
CA LEU A 149 -3.82 27.31 -5.51
C LEU A 149 -2.74 28.25 -6.02
N ARG A 150 -1.54 28.20 -5.44
CA ARG A 150 -0.35 28.90 -5.92
C ARG A 150 0.49 27.95 -6.75
N ILE A 151 0.93 28.41 -7.92
CA ILE A 151 1.79 27.68 -8.84
C ILE A 151 3.06 28.51 -9.07
N ALA A 152 4.22 27.94 -8.77
CA ALA A 152 5.53 28.52 -9.03
C ALA A 152 6.42 27.53 -9.78
N LEU A 153 7.36 28.05 -10.57
CA LEU A 153 8.39 27.26 -11.23
C LEU A 153 9.66 27.28 -10.37
N VAL A 154 10.31 26.13 -10.21
CA VAL A 154 11.60 26.02 -9.51
C VAL A 154 12.61 25.28 -10.38
N GLY A 155 13.91 25.45 -10.09
CA GLY A 155 14.99 24.81 -10.84
C GLY A 155 15.55 25.65 -12.00
N HIS A 156 15.22 26.94 -12.09
CA HIS A 156 15.72 27.84 -13.12
C HIS A 156 16.49 29.04 -12.53
N ASP A 157 17.45 29.56 -13.29
CA ASP A 157 18.28 30.73 -12.98
C ASP A 157 18.12 31.89 -13.99
N HIS A 158 17.31 31.68 -15.03
CA HIS A 158 16.99 32.65 -16.07
C HIS A 158 15.47 32.72 -16.28
N PRO A 159 14.94 33.73 -17.00
CA PRO A 159 13.51 33.82 -17.26
C PRO A 159 12.98 32.64 -18.11
N VAL A 160 11.97 31.94 -17.60
CA VAL A 160 11.36 30.78 -18.27
C VAL A 160 9.88 31.05 -18.55
N GLU A 161 9.47 30.81 -19.80
CA GLU A 161 8.05 30.80 -20.20
C GLU A 161 7.43 29.43 -19.94
N VAL A 162 6.45 29.37 -19.05
CA VAL A 162 5.64 28.19 -18.75
C VAL A 162 4.25 28.39 -19.33
N ARG A 163 3.66 27.33 -19.88
CA ARG A 163 2.24 27.34 -20.30
C ARG A 163 1.44 26.42 -19.41
N LEU A 164 0.31 26.92 -18.91
CA LEU A 164 -0.60 26.22 -18.04
C LEU A 164 -1.93 26.04 -18.75
N ASP A 165 -2.46 24.82 -18.72
CA ASP A 165 -3.68 24.44 -19.40
C ASP A 165 -4.43 23.36 -18.59
N ASP A 166 -5.72 23.17 -18.85
CA ASP A 166 -6.55 22.11 -18.27
C ASP A 166 -6.41 21.93 -16.74
N LEU A 167 -6.80 22.93 -15.98
CA LEU A 167 -6.93 22.86 -14.52
C LEU A 167 -8.25 22.14 -14.17
N LEU A 168 -8.18 20.86 -13.80
CA LEU A 168 -9.34 19.99 -13.63
C LEU A 168 -9.38 19.31 -12.26
N LEU A 169 -10.61 18.99 -11.81
CA LEU A 169 -10.87 18.03 -10.73
C LEU A 169 -11.66 16.85 -11.29
N THR A 170 -11.36 15.61 -10.89
CA THR A 170 -12.12 14.43 -11.31
C THR A 170 -12.31 13.42 -10.18
N SER A 171 -13.47 12.78 -10.13
CA SER A 171 -13.83 11.72 -9.18
C SER A 171 -13.31 10.35 -9.64
N PHE A 172 -12.06 10.28 -10.10
CA PHE A 172 -11.53 9.11 -10.83
C PHE A 172 -11.62 7.83 -9.99
N ARG A 173 -12.72 7.10 -10.16
CA ARG A 173 -13.08 5.87 -9.45
C ARG A 173 -13.40 4.80 -10.47
N ARG A 174 -12.69 3.69 -10.39
CA ARG A 174 -12.91 2.57 -11.29
C ARG A 174 -12.90 1.26 -10.52
N THR A 175 -14.05 0.59 -10.49
CA THR A 175 -14.15 -0.77 -9.99
C THR A 175 -13.62 -1.73 -11.06
N LEU A 176 -12.72 -2.62 -10.66
CA LEU A 176 -12.06 -3.58 -11.54
C LEU A 176 -12.41 -5.03 -11.22
N LEU A 177 -12.77 -5.30 -9.96
CA LEU A 177 -13.24 -6.59 -9.48
C LEU A 177 -14.32 -6.37 -8.41
N GLY A 178 -15.35 -7.21 -8.41
CA GLY A 178 -16.37 -7.26 -7.36
C GLY A 178 -17.22 -5.98 -7.25
N ASP A 179 -17.99 -5.88 -6.17
CA ASP A 179 -18.80 -4.70 -5.85
C ASP A 179 -18.30 -4.04 -4.54
N PRO A 180 -17.73 -2.82 -4.61
CA PRO A 180 -17.32 -2.07 -3.42
C PRO A 180 -18.48 -1.54 -2.59
N GLU A 181 -19.73 -1.58 -3.10
CA GLU A 181 -20.95 -1.32 -2.32
C GLU A 181 -21.46 -2.58 -1.63
N HIS A 182 -20.65 -3.65 -1.61
CA HIS A 182 -20.82 -4.74 -0.69
C HIS A 182 -22.14 -5.53 -0.95
N ARG A 183 -22.69 -5.51 -2.18
CA ARG A 183 -23.89 -6.30 -2.53
C ARG A 183 -23.54 -7.77 -2.77
N ASP A 184 -22.35 -8.02 -3.31
CA ASP A 184 -21.83 -9.36 -3.56
C ASP A 184 -20.82 -9.78 -2.49
N LYS A 185 -20.83 -11.06 -2.11
CA LYS A 185 -19.79 -11.63 -1.25
C LYS A 185 -18.53 -11.90 -2.08
N GLY A 186 -17.37 -11.53 -1.55
CA GLY A 186 -16.08 -11.77 -2.19
C GLY A 186 -15.12 -10.59 -2.07
N LEU A 187 -13.98 -10.70 -2.74
CA LEU A 187 -13.02 -9.61 -2.90
C LEU A 187 -13.52 -8.59 -3.93
N TYR A 188 -13.21 -7.32 -3.68
CA TYR A 188 -13.33 -6.25 -4.68
C TYR A 188 -12.01 -5.48 -4.81
N VAL A 189 -11.80 -4.89 -5.98
CA VAL A 189 -10.66 -4.01 -6.27
C VAL A 189 -11.20 -2.76 -6.93
N GLN A 190 -10.90 -1.60 -6.34
CA GLN A 190 -11.26 -0.30 -6.86
C GLN A 190 -10.03 0.60 -6.93
N ARG A 191 -9.87 1.31 -8.04
CA ARG A 191 -8.92 2.42 -8.15
C ARG A 191 -9.64 3.71 -7.80
N VAL A 192 -9.09 4.51 -6.89
CA VAL A 192 -9.63 5.81 -6.44
C VAL A 192 -8.51 6.84 -6.51
N GLY A 193 -8.55 7.75 -7.47
CA GLY A 193 -7.42 8.65 -7.75
C GLY A 193 -6.15 7.85 -8.09
N ARG A 194 -5.10 8.04 -7.29
CA ARG A 194 -3.84 7.27 -7.40
C ARG A 194 -3.77 6.12 -6.39
N ARG A 195 -4.80 5.94 -5.57
CA ARG A 195 -4.91 4.90 -4.55
C ARG A 195 -5.62 3.67 -5.07
N TRP A 196 -5.34 2.53 -4.43
CA TRP A 196 -6.03 1.27 -4.67
C TRP A 196 -6.75 0.85 -3.41
N ARG A 197 -8.05 0.58 -3.51
CA ARG A 197 -8.85 -0.02 -2.45
C ARG A 197 -9.06 -1.50 -2.77
N ILE A 198 -8.74 -2.33 -1.80
CA ILE A 198 -8.90 -3.78 -1.89
C ILE A 198 -9.60 -4.23 -0.63
N GLY A 199 -10.83 -4.70 -0.75
CA GLY A 199 -11.60 -5.17 0.39
C GLY A 199 -12.24 -6.51 0.10
N ALA A 200 -12.76 -7.14 1.15
CA ALA A 200 -13.56 -8.32 1.03
C ALA A 200 -14.81 -8.17 1.87
N LYS A 201 -15.95 -8.58 1.33
CA LYS A 201 -17.17 -8.81 2.13
C LYS A 201 -17.51 -10.27 2.17
N ASN A 202 -17.57 -10.84 3.36
CA ASN A 202 -18.21 -12.13 3.59
C ASN A 202 -18.77 -12.19 5.01
N ASP A 203 -19.50 -13.27 5.33
CA ASP A 203 -20.16 -13.41 6.64
C ASP A 203 -19.16 -13.37 7.81
N ARG A 204 -17.89 -13.74 7.55
CA ARG A 204 -16.83 -13.94 8.56
C ARG A 204 -15.69 -12.94 8.52
N THR A 205 -15.57 -12.13 7.47
CA THR A 205 -14.58 -11.06 7.36
C THR A 205 -15.15 -9.93 6.49
N ASP A 206 -15.09 -8.71 6.99
CA ASP A 206 -15.42 -7.51 6.21
C ASP A 206 -14.30 -6.50 6.44
N PHE A 207 -13.53 -6.18 5.41
CA PHE A 207 -12.37 -5.30 5.55
C PHE A 207 -12.10 -4.52 4.27
N GLU A 208 -11.39 -3.40 4.41
CA GLU A 208 -10.87 -2.64 3.27
C GLU A 208 -9.42 -2.20 3.55
N LEU A 209 -8.53 -2.46 2.60
CA LEU A 209 -7.16 -1.96 2.53
C LEU A 209 -7.09 -0.82 1.53
N THR A 210 -6.43 0.29 1.90
CA THR A 210 -6.06 1.34 0.95
C THR A 210 -4.55 1.35 0.75
N PHE A 211 -4.13 1.20 -0.50
CA PHE A 211 -2.74 1.32 -0.92
C PHE A 211 -2.46 2.69 -1.53
N ALA A 212 -1.37 3.30 -1.09
CA ALA A 212 -0.79 4.49 -1.70
C ALA A 212 0.73 4.40 -1.66
N ARG A 213 1.39 4.91 -2.71
CA ARG A 213 2.86 4.96 -2.79
C ARG A 213 3.50 3.61 -2.46
N GLY A 214 2.96 2.51 -2.96
CA GLY A 214 3.46 1.16 -2.72
C GLY A 214 3.15 0.56 -1.34
N GLN A 215 2.51 1.26 -0.42
CA GLN A 215 2.29 0.79 0.96
C GLN A 215 0.80 0.75 1.31
N ILE A 216 0.45 0.01 2.36
CA ILE A 216 -0.91 0.03 2.93
C ILE A 216 -0.98 1.24 3.87
N ILE A 217 -1.72 2.28 3.47
CA ILE A 217 -1.89 3.51 4.26
C ILE A 217 -3.17 3.50 5.11
N ALA A 218 -4.11 2.61 4.79
CA ALA A 218 -5.27 2.39 5.61
C ALA A 218 -5.72 0.93 5.62
N TRP A 219 -6.26 0.51 6.75
CA TRP A 219 -6.91 -0.78 6.94
C TRP A 219 -8.13 -0.54 7.82
N TYR A 220 -9.32 -0.81 7.30
CA TYR A 220 -10.59 -0.69 7.99
C TYR A 220 -11.17 -2.07 8.26
N ASP A 221 -11.69 -2.29 9.47
CA ASP A 221 -12.62 -3.39 9.74
C ASP A 221 -14.03 -2.89 9.38
N MET A 222 -14.49 -3.25 8.19
CA MET A 222 -15.75 -2.74 7.64
C MET A 222 -16.98 -3.33 8.34
N HIS A 223 -16.78 -4.38 9.16
CA HIS A 223 -17.86 -4.98 9.94
C HIS A 223 -18.23 -4.08 11.11
N ASP A 224 -17.22 -3.64 11.87
CA ASP A 224 -17.38 -2.80 13.06
C ASP A 224 -17.39 -1.30 12.71
N ASP A 225 -16.78 -0.91 11.59
CA ASP A 225 -16.67 0.46 11.11
C ASP A 225 -17.03 0.59 9.60
N PRO A 226 -18.31 0.44 9.24
CA PRO A 226 -18.74 0.52 7.83
C PRO A 226 -18.53 1.90 7.19
N TYR A 227 -18.34 2.94 8.01
CA TYR A 227 -18.12 4.31 7.58
C TYR A 227 -16.64 4.71 7.49
N ARG A 228 -15.70 3.79 7.76
CA ARG A 228 -14.25 4.01 7.66
C ARG A 228 -13.74 5.16 8.55
N LEU A 229 -14.35 5.35 9.71
CA LEU A 229 -13.98 6.37 10.68
C LEU A 229 -12.67 6.04 11.42
N ARG A 230 -12.32 4.76 11.51
CA ARG A 230 -11.21 4.20 12.29
C ARG A 230 -10.22 3.48 11.39
N ASN A 231 -9.25 4.24 10.88
CA ASN A 231 -8.11 3.63 10.19
C ASN A 231 -7.22 2.89 11.21
N LEU A 232 -7.09 1.56 11.11
CA LEU A 232 -6.23 0.74 11.98
C LEU A 232 -4.73 1.01 11.80
N VAL A 233 -4.32 1.68 10.73
CA VAL A 233 -2.92 2.05 10.44
C VAL A 233 -2.49 3.36 11.14
N ARG A 234 -3.45 4.24 11.47
CA ARG A 234 -3.29 5.49 12.26
C ARG A 234 -2.04 6.34 11.97
N GLY A 235 -2.02 7.08 10.86
CA GLY A 235 -0.96 8.06 10.57
C GLY A 235 0.41 7.43 10.25
N THR A 236 0.45 6.11 10.04
CA THR A 236 1.63 5.38 9.59
C THR A 236 1.34 4.68 8.26
N SER A 237 2.21 3.77 7.84
CA SER A 237 1.93 2.81 6.77
C SER A 237 2.33 1.40 7.20
N LEU A 238 1.62 0.40 6.68
CA LEU A 238 1.98 -1.01 6.84
C LEU A 238 2.70 -1.54 5.62
N GLY A 239 3.55 -2.52 5.91
CA GLY A 239 4.40 -3.17 4.93
C GLY A 239 5.79 -2.53 4.90
N PRO A 240 6.49 -2.65 3.76
CA PRO A 240 7.93 -2.45 3.72
C PRO A 240 8.24 -0.98 3.64
N THR A 241 8.92 -0.45 4.65
CA THR A 241 9.44 0.91 4.66
C THR A 241 10.96 0.81 4.74
N PRO A 242 11.69 1.21 3.69
CA PRO A 242 13.14 1.38 3.78
C PRO A 242 13.48 2.32 4.94
N VAL A 243 14.51 2.02 5.72
CA VAL A 243 14.98 2.91 6.78
C VAL A 243 16.48 3.06 6.70
N ILE A 244 17.01 4.19 7.13
CA ILE A 244 18.44 4.40 7.22
C ILE A 244 18.83 4.29 8.68
N LEU A 245 19.90 3.54 8.95
CA LEU A 245 20.42 3.37 10.30
C LEU A 245 21.69 4.17 10.45
N GLU A 246 21.65 5.23 11.24
CA GLU A 246 22.85 6.02 11.55
C GLU A 246 23.23 5.73 13.00
N GLU A 247 24.47 5.29 13.22
CA GLU A 247 24.97 4.96 14.58
C GLU A 247 24.10 3.97 15.38
N GLY A 248 23.29 3.16 14.70
CA GLY A 248 22.37 2.22 15.36
C GLY A 248 21.00 2.81 15.70
N ARG A 249 20.74 4.07 15.37
CA ARG A 249 19.44 4.74 15.47
C ARG A 249 18.74 4.73 14.10
N ILE A 250 17.43 4.55 14.10
CA ILE A 250 16.60 4.74 12.90
C ILE A 250 16.48 6.23 12.66
N GLN A 251 16.68 6.67 11.42
CA GLN A 251 16.13 7.95 10.98
C GLN A 251 14.81 7.67 10.24
N PRO A 252 13.65 7.81 10.91
CA PRO A 252 12.35 7.49 10.31
C PRO A 252 11.97 8.46 9.19
N ARG A 253 12.67 9.60 9.06
CA ARG A 253 12.39 10.66 8.09
C ARG A 253 13.70 11.17 7.50
N GLY A 254 14.11 10.55 6.40
CA GLY A 254 15.35 10.90 5.75
C GLY A 254 15.69 9.90 4.68
N PHE A 255 14.91 9.86 3.60
CA PHE A 255 15.31 9.09 2.42
C PHE A 255 16.45 9.78 1.66
N ALA A 256 16.83 11.00 2.02
CA ALA A 256 17.84 11.79 1.33
C ALA A 256 19.14 11.03 0.99
N PRO A 257 19.71 10.19 1.88
CA PRO A 257 20.89 9.38 1.52
C PRO A 257 20.59 8.27 0.49
N LEU A 258 19.35 7.78 0.43
CA LEU A 258 18.85 6.88 -0.61
C LEU A 258 18.36 7.60 -1.86
N GLY A 259 18.08 8.90 -1.80
CA GLY A 259 17.71 9.77 -2.91
C GLY A 259 16.90 10.97 -2.41
N GLU A 260 16.92 12.07 -3.16
CA GLU A 260 16.14 13.28 -2.87
C GLU A 260 14.65 13.06 -3.08
N ALA A 261 14.30 12.13 -3.97
CA ALA A 261 12.92 11.74 -4.26
C ALA A 261 12.76 10.23 -4.40
N VAL A 262 11.51 9.77 -4.25
CA VAL A 262 11.10 8.38 -4.42
C VAL A 262 10.01 8.31 -5.47
N HIS A 263 10.28 7.63 -6.58
CA HIS A 263 9.26 7.23 -7.53
C HIS A 263 8.65 5.92 -7.08
N SER A 264 7.35 5.94 -6.79
CA SER A 264 6.60 4.75 -6.41
C SER A 264 5.67 4.30 -7.55
N ALA A 265 5.61 2.99 -7.77
CA ALA A 265 4.69 2.36 -8.71
C ALA A 265 3.91 1.23 -8.00
N ILE A 266 2.63 1.11 -8.34
CA ILE A 266 1.74 0.04 -7.90
C ILE A 266 1.15 -0.62 -9.15
N ARG A 267 1.17 -1.95 -9.21
CA ARG A 267 0.56 -2.75 -10.28
C ARG A 267 -0.21 -3.91 -9.68
N ILE A 268 -1.43 -4.13 -10.14
CA ILE A 268 -2.17 -5.36 -9.82
C ILE A 268 -1.69 -6.46 -10.78
N LEU A 269 -1.07 -7.50 -10.23
CA LEU A 269 -0.60 -8.65 -11.00
C LEU A 269 -1.71 -9.70 -11.20
N GLU A 270 -2.58 -9.83 -10.21
CA GLU A 270 -3.69 -10.77 -10.22
C GLU A 270 -4.86 -10.16 -9.43
N MET A 271 -6.08 -10.34 -9.93
CA MET A 271 -7.30 -10.05 -9.19
C MET A 271 -8.38 -11.06 -9.59
N ASN A 272 -8.88 -11.80 -8.61
CA ASN A 272 -10.02 -12.71 -8.74
C ASN A 272 -10.74 -12.81 -7.39
N PRO A 273 -11.93 -13.44 -7.33
CA PRO A 273 -12.69 -13.56 -6.08
C PRO A 273 -11.94 -14.24 -4.92
N THR A 274 -10.89 -15.03 -5.21
CA THR A 274 -10.13 -15.79 -4.21
C THR A 274 -8.88 -15.06 -3.72
N ARG A 275 -8.20 -14.25 -4.54
CA ARG A 275 -7.07 -13.42 -4.09
C ARG A 275 -6.81 -12.21 -4.98
N VAL A 276 -6.13 -11.22 -4.41
CA VAL A 276 -5.55 -10.08 -5.14
C VAL A 276 -4.05 -10.03 -4.87
N VAL A 277 -3.26 -9.87 -5.93
CA VAL A 277 -1.80 -9.76 -5.86
C VAL A 277 -1.36 -8.37 -6.33
N VAL A 278 -0.74 -7.61 -5.44
CA VAL A 278 -0.30 -6.22 -5.66
C VAL A 278 1.22 -6.17 -5.67
N ALA A 279 1.82 -5.77 -6.79
CA ALA A 279 3.24 -5.48 -6.87
C ALA A 279 3.51 -3.99 -6.70
N CYS A 280 4.48 -3.68 -5.86
CA CYS A 280 4.92 -2.34 -5.53
C CYS A 280 6.41 -2.21 -5.85
N GLU A 281 6.81 -1.02 -6.31
CA GLU A 281 8.20 -0.69 -6.60
C GLU A 281 8.49 0.74 -6.15
N TRP A 282 9.58 0.94 -5.42
CA TRP A 282 10.19 2.24 -5.17
C TRP A 282 11.52 2.32 -5.90
N ARG A 283 11.73 3.42 -6.62
CA ARG A 283 13.02 3.82 -7.17
C ARG A 283 13.40 5.14 -6.57
N PHE A 284 14.59 5.18 -5.97
CA PHE A 284 15.11 6.42 -5.45
C PHE A 284 15.90 7.17 -6.51
N VAL A 285 15.81 8.50 -6.50
CA VAL A 285 16.46 9.35 -7.50
C VAL A 285 17.30 10.41 -6.80
N ARG A 286 18.57 10.53 -7.24
CA ARG A 286 19.45 11.68 -6.94
C ARG A 286 19.16 12.75 -7.99
N ASP A 287 18.91 13.97 -7.55
CA ASP A 287 18.43 15.06 -8.40
C ASP A 287 17.01 14.82 -8.94
N ALA A 288 16.02 15.08 -8.08
CA ALA A 288 14.61 14.93 -8.43
C ALA A 288 14.20 15.75 -9.67
N ILE A 289 14.97 16.78 -9.98
CA ILE A 289 14.72 17.78 -11.03
C ILE A 289 15.25 17.29 -12.39
N ARG A 290 16.36 16.54 -12.43
CA ARG A 290 16.96 15.99 -13.68
C ARG A 290 16.51 14.57 -14.03
N ALA A 291 15.47 14.05 -13.38
CA ALA A 291 15.00 12.67 -13.49
C ALA A 291 14.28 12.36 -14.83
N GLY A 292 14.96 12.52 -15.97
CA GLY A 292 14.43 12.19 -17.30
C GLY A 292 14.12 10.68 -17.43
N GLU A 293 15.00 9.82 -16.94
CA GLU A 293 14.82 8.36 -16.94
C GLU A 293 15.41 7.71 -15.68
N PRO A 294 14.71 6.74 -15.06
CA PRO A 294 15.26 6.03 -13.92
C PRO A 294 16.45 5.18 -14.39
N SER A 295 17.65 5.56 -13.98
CA SER A 295 18.86 4.77 -14.21
C SER A 295 18.70 3.35 -13.63
N ASP A 296 19.05 2.33 -14.41
CA ASP A 296 19.10 0.93 -13.95
C ASP A 296 20.07 0.72 -12.77
N ALA A 297 20.95 1.69 -12.50
CA ALA A 297 21.87 1.67 -11.36
C ALA A 297 21.26 2.19 -10.05
N ALA A 298 20.06 2.78 -10.06
CA ALA A 298 19.45 3.33 -8.85
C ALA A 298 18.96 2.21 -7.91
N PRO A 299 18.99 2.40 -6.58
CA PRO A 299 18.40 1.43 -5.66
C PRO A 299 16.92 1.23 -5.98
N VAL A 300 16.54 -0.02 -6.23
CA VAL A 300 15.16 -0.45 -6.50
C VAL A 300 14.69 -1.36 -5.38
N HIS A 301 13.55 -1.00 -4.80
CA HIS A 301 12.92 -1.78 -3.75
C HIS A 301 11.60 -2.28 -4.29
N ARG A 302 11.40 -3.59 -4.29
CA ARG A 302 10.20 -4.25 -4.82
C ARG A 302 9.56 -5.06 -3.73
N TRP A 303 8.24 -5.11 -3.74
CA TRP A 303 7.52 -6.05 -2.91
C TRP A 303 6.18 -6.41 -3.50
N VAL A 304 5.65 -7.53 -3.06
CA VAL A 304 4.38 -8.09 -3.48
C VAL A 304 3.53 -8.33 -2.25
N TYR A 305 2.27 -7.90 -2.30
CA TYR A 305 1.24 -8.26 -1.34
C TYR A 305 0.30 -9.29 -1.97
N THR A 306 0.01 -10.37 -1.26
CA THR A 306 -1.03 -11.34 -1.62
C THR A 306 -2.14 -11.26 -0.58
N ILE A 307 -3.34 -10.87 -1.00
CA ILE A 307 -4.48 -10.54 -0.14
C ILE A 307 -5.59 -11.56 -0.37
N TYR A 308 -6.13 -12.12 0.72
CA TYR A 308 -7.20 -13.12 0.69
C TYR A 308 -8.51 -12.62 1.33
N PRO A 309 -9.67 -13.19 0.96
CA PRO A 309 -10.97 -12.84 1.56
C PRO A 309 -11.03 -13.05 3.07
N SER A 310 -10.17 -13.91 3.63
CA SER A 310 -10.04 -14.15 5.06
C SER A 310 -9.41 -12.99 5.85
N GLY A 311 -8.90 -11.95 5.18
CA GLY A 311 -8.14 -10.87 5.82
C GLY A 311 -6.66 -11.18 6.03
N GLN A 312 -6.17 -12.33 5.54
CA GLN A 312 -4.74 -12.63 5.49
C GLN A 312 -4.08 -11.84 4.36
N VAL A 313 -2.97 -11.18 4.68
CA VAL A 313 -2.14 -10.45 3.74
C VAL A 313 -0.70 -10.92 3.88
N TYR A 314 -0.17 -11.55 2.86
CA TYR A 314 1.24 -11.94 2.80
C TYR A 314 2.02 -10.86 2.08
N ALA A 315 3.16 -10.47 2.60
CA ALA A 315 4.04 -9.49 1.98
C ALA A 315 5.42 -10.11 1.78
N ALA A 316 5.97 -10.03 0.57
CA ALA A 316 7.33 -10.45 0.28
C ALA A 316 8.04 -9.33 -0.46
N GLY A 317 9.28 -9.02 -0.08
CA GLY A 317 10.03 -7.97 -0.74
C GLY A 317 11.47 -8.33 -1.01
N GLU A 318 11.99 -7.62 -1.99
CA GLU A 318 13.37 -7.63 -2.43
C GLU A 318 13.86 -6.19 -2.45
N VAL A 319 14.94 -5.94 -1.73
CA VAL A 319 15.61 -4.64 -1.64
C VAL A 319 16.99 -4.78 -2.24
N THR A 320 17.32 -3.97 -3.24
CA THR A 320 18.71 -3.88 -3.70
C THR A 320 19.46 -2.90 -2.81
N VAL A 321 20.50 -3.35 -2.09
CA VAL A 321 21.49 -2.41 -1.54
C VAL A 321 22.30 -1.90 -2.73
N ALA A 322 22.39 -0.59 -2.88
CA ALA A 322 22.98 -0.02 -4.07
C ALA A 322 24.49 -0.31 -4.19
N HIS A 323 24.94 -0.50 -5.43
CA HIS A 323 26.36 -0.65 -5.78
C HIS A 323 26.99 0.73 -6.05
N GLY A 324 28.28 0.92 -5.76
CA GLY A 324 28.99 2.18 -6.06
C GLY A 324 28.76 3.32 -5.05
N GLY A 325 28.71 4.59 -5.50
CA GLY A 325 28.62 5.82 -4.67
C GLY A 325 27.33 6.00 -3.83
N TRP A 326 26.52 4.96 -3.74
CA TRP A 326 25.32 4.82 -2.91
C TRP A 326 25.60 3.91 -1.70
N ARG A 327 26.78 4.04 -1.08
CA ARG A 327 27.13 3.31 0.14
C ARG A 327 26.45 3.96 1.34
N ALA A 328 25.15 3.75 1.49
CA ALA A 328 24.54 3.88 2.80
C ALA A 328 25.05 2.72 3.65
N GLY A 329 26.14 2.94 4.39
CA GLY A 329 26.52 2.03 5.45
C GLY A 329 25.32 1.95 6.39
N LYS A 330 24.58 0.83 6.35
CA LYS A 330 23.41 0.48 7.17
C LYS A 330 22.01 0.91 6.61
N LEU A 331 21.71 0.63 5.34
CA LEU A 331 20.31 0.59 4.86
C LEU A 331 19.54 -0.55 5.55
N GLY A 332 18.46 -0.25 6.27
CA GLY A 332 17.54 -1.18 6.93
C GLY A 332 16.19 -1.31 6.20
N LEU A 333 15.37 -2.27 6.64
CA LEU A 333 13.93 -2.27 6.36
C LEU A 333 13.18 -2.24 7.69
N ALA A 334 12.22 -1.34 7.82
CA ALA A 334 11.22 -1.34 8.87
C ALA A 334 9.89 -1.86 8.35
N VAL A 335 9.19 -2.58 9.21
CA VAL A 335 7.78 -2.90 9.02
C VAL A 335 7.04 -2.17 10.12
N GLY A 336 6.21 -1.20 9.73
CA GLY A 336 5.38 -0.45 10.67
C GLY A 336 4.40 -1.39 11.37
N ALA A 337 4.36 -1.34 12.69
CA ALA A 337 3.35 -1.98 13.52
C ALA A 337 2.53 -0.89 14.22
N TRP A 338 1.25 -1.16 14.45
CA TRP A 338 0.34 -0.24 15.15
C TRP A 338 0.83 0.09 16.57
N ALA A 339 0.67 1.34 17.00
CA ALA A 339 0.77 1.77 18.40
C ALA A 339 -0.38 2.73 18.76
N PRO A 340 -0.98 2.60 19.95
CA PRO A 340 -2.06 3.49 20.39
C PRO A 340 -1.56 4.89 20.78
N PRO A 341 -2.42 5.94 20.71
CA PRO A 341 -1.99 7.35 20.75
C PRO A 341 -1.89 7.95 22.16
N ASN A 342 -2.39 7.28 23.20
CA ASN A 342 -2.61 7.88 24.51
C ASN A 342 -1.53 7.59 25.55
N ASP A 343 -0.47 6.87 25.18
CA ASP A 343 0.72 6.73 26.03
C ASP A 343 1.81 7.67 25.50
N PRO A 344 2.20 8.74 26.23
CA PRO A 344 3.42 9.45 25.91
C PRO A 344 4.60 8.47 25.98
N PRO A 345 5.54 8.51 25.02
CA PRO A 345 6.66 7.57 24.98
C PRO A 345 7.54 7.73 26.23
N SER A 346 7.54 6.75 27.14
CA SER A 346 8.57 6.66 28.17
C SER A 346 9.79 5.92 27.62
N ALA A 347 10.96 6.51 27.78
CA ALA A 347 12.19 6.09 27.12
C ALA A 347 13.23 5.46 28.09
N ASP A 348 12.97 4.30 28.68
CA ASP A 348 14.02 3.30 28.95
C ASP A 348 15.02 3.13 27.76
N VAL A 349 16.23 2.65 27.94
CA VAL A 349 16.99 2.02 26.85
C VAL A 349 17.58 0.78 27.50
N PHE A 350 17.24 -0.42 27.03
CA PHE A 350 18.03 -1.60 27.40
C PHE A 350 19.27 -1.61 26.52
N GLY A 351 20.24 -0.78 26.89
CA GLY A 351 21.63 -1.03 26.55
C GLY A 351 22.20 -2.06 27.55
N PRO A 352 23.25 -2.82 27.18
CA PRO A 352 24.10 -3.43 28.19
C PRO A 352 24.68 -2.29 29.03
N GLU A 353 24.58 -2.42 30.35
CA GLU A 353 24.98 -1.44 31.36
C GLU A 353 26.15 -0.54 30.93
N SER A 354 25.88 0.76 30.77
CA SER A 354 26.87 1.82 30.96
C SER A 354 26.12 3.14 31.08
N GLY A 355 26.16 3.72 32.28
CA GLY A 355 25.43 4.92 32.64
C GLY A 355 25.90 6.18 31.90
N GLY A 356 25.02 7.17 31.83
CA GLY A 356 25.34 8.53 31.39
C GLY A 356 24.21 9.12 30.54
N GLY A 357 23.54 10.14 31.06
CA GLY A 357 22.28 10.66 30.53
C GLY A 357 22.38 11.41 29.19
N ALA A 358 21.28 11.33 28.44
CA ALA A 358 20.84 12.32 27.46
C ALA A 358 19.31 12.23 27.28
N SER A 359 18.68 13.39 27.07
CA SER A 359 17.21 13.61 27.04
C SER A 359 16.50 12.86 25.90
N PRO A 360 15.28 12.31 26.11
CA PRO A 360 14.58 11.50 25.13
C PRO A 360 13.39 12.25 24.51
N ASP A 361 13.56 12.81 23.31
CA ASP A 361 12.44 13.18 22.43
C ASP A 361 12.46 12.31 21.16
N ASP A 362 11.28 11.76 20.86
CA ASP A 362 10.76 11.20 19.61
C ASP A 362 11.44 9.99 18.94
N VAL A 363 11.01 8.78 19.35
CA VAL A 363 11.17 7.54 18.57
C VAL A 363 9.80 6.89 18.31
N PRO A 364 9.32 6.79 17.05
CA PRO A 364 8.15 6.00 16.72
C PRO A 364 8.43 4.48 16.84
N PRO A 365 7.45 3.66 17.24
CA PRO A 365 7.62 2.23 17.46
C PRO A 365 7.75 1.50 16.11
N HIS A 366 8.98 1.24 15.71
CA HIS A 366 9.30 0.48 14.50
C HIS A 366 10.10 -0.78 14.85
N ALA A 367 9.85 -1.86 14.11
CA ALA A 367 10.83 -2.94 13.99
C ALA A 367 11.89 -2.52 12.97
N VAL A 368 13.16 -2.79 13.26
CA VAL A 368 14.34 -2.29 12.54
C VAL A 368 15.23 -3.45 12.18
N LEU A 369 15.45 -3.69 10.88
CA LEU A 369 16.43 -4.67 10.45
C LEU A 369 17.82 -4.02 10.36
N ARG A 370 18.76 -4.38 11.24
CA ARG A 370 20.16 -3.89 11.24
C ARG A 370 21.06 -4.84 10.46
N TYR A 371 21.88 -4.29 9.57
CA TYR A 371 22.90 -5.02 8.83
C TYR A 371 24.26 -4.82 9.48
N GLY A 372 24.92 -5.91 9.89
CA GLY A 372 26.32 -5.95 10.29
C GLY A 372 27.18 -6.75 9.31
N ALA A 373 28.50 -6.73 9.52
CA ALA A 373 29.47 -7.48 8.70
C ALA A 373 29.30 -9.02 8.77
N GLU A 374 28.51 -9.53 9.73
CA GLU A 374 28.25 -10.97 9.94
C GLU A 374 26.77 -11.38 9.73
N GLY A 375 25.91 -10.51 9.19
CA GLY A 375 24.51 -10.85 8.88
C GLY A 375 23.48 -9.81 9.34
N ALA A 376 22.22 -10.06 8.96
CA ALA A 376 21.07 -9.20 9.27
C ALA A 376 20.39 -9.64 10.57
N ALA A 377 20.12 -8.69 11.48
CA ALA A 377 19.31 -8.90 12.68
C ALA A 377 18.03 -8.05 12.60
N LEU A 378 16.87 -8.70 12.70
CA LEU A 378 15.58 -8.03 12.91
C LEU A 378 15.48 -7.61 14.39
N LEU A 379 15.54 -6.31 14.67
CA LEU A 379 15.36 -5.73 16.00
C LEU A 379 13.92 -5.22 16.14
N PHE A 380 13.14 -5.84 17.01
CA PHE A 380 11.80 -5.38 17.38
C PHE A 380 11.93 -4.50 18.64
N VAL A 381 11.42 -3.26 18.65
CA VAL A 381 11.27 -2.49 19.90
C VAL A 381 9.92 -1.75 19.94
N PRO A 382 8.89 -2.31 20.58
CA PRO A 382 7.76 -1.54 21.08
C PRO A 382 7.94 -1.34 22.57
N ARG A 383 7.72 -0.10 23.03
CA ARG A 383 7.92 0.26 24.43
C ARG A 383 6.68 0.45 25.28
N ASN A 384 5.51 0.18 24.73
CA ASN A 384 4.32 -0.24 25.46
C ASN A 384 3.39 -0.95 24.47
N ALA A 385 3.45 -2.28 24.45
CA ALA A 385 2.54 -3.11 23.69
C ALA A 385 2.15 -4.32 24.55
N GLU A 386 1.07 -4.20 25.31
CA GLU A 386 0.45 -5.39 25.90
C GLU A 386 -0.13 -6.34 24.83
N ARG A 387 -0.25 -5.94 23.55
CA ARG A 387 -1.02 -6.72 22.54
C ARG A 387 -0.43 -6.85 21.13
N LEU A 388 0.90 -6.76 20.98
CA LEU A 388 1.58 -7.13 19.74
C LEU A 388 2.93 -7.79 20.08
N ARG A 389 3.07 -9.09 19.82
CA ARG A 389 4.29 -9.86 20.16
C ARG A 389 4.82 -10.64 18.96
N VAL A 390 6.10 -10.44 18.67
CA VAL A 390 6.90 -11.24 17.73
C VAL A 390 7.81 -12.17 18.54
N VAL A 391 7.86 -13.44 18.15
CA VAL A 391 8.66 -14.48 18.80
C VAL A 391 10.04 -14.54 18.16
N ARG A 392 11.08 -14.27 18.95
CA ARG A 392 12.49 -14.55 18.62
C ARG A 392 12.89 -15.82 19.37
N GLU A 393 13.56 -16.77 18.72
CA GLU A 393 14.22 -17.87 19.44
C GLU A 393 15.72 -17.87 19.16
N GLY A 394 16.47 -17.77 20.25
CA GLY A 394 17.91 -17.88 20.36
C GLY A 394 18.30 -17.90 21.84
N ASN A 395 18.46 -19.12 22.36
CA ASN A 395 18.88 -19.55 23.69
C ASN A 395 17.87 -19.45 24.86
N ALA A 396 17.58 -20.62 25.42
CA ALA A 396 16.85 -20.81 26.66
C ALA A 396 17.61 -20.18 27.84
N LEU A 397 16.92 -19.31 28.58
CA LEU A 397 17.20 -19.07 29.98
C LEU A 397 15.87 -19.21 30.73
N SER A 398 15.81 -20.22 31.60
CA SER A 398 14.73 -20.41 32.55
C SER A 398 14.72 -19.28 33.56
N ALA A 399 13.55 -18.73 33.88
CA ALA A 399 13.37 -17.97 35.10
C ALA A 399 12.16 -18.51 35.87
N ASN A 400 12.43 -18.94 37.10
CA ASN A 400 11.46 -19.39 38.10
C ASN A 400 10.46 -18.27 38.44
N PRO A 401 9.23 -18.59 38.87
CA PRO A 401 8.31 -17.60 39.41
C PRO A 401 8.75 -17.21 40.83
N ILE A 402 9.02 -15.92 41.03
CA ILE A 402 9.01 -15.30 42.36
C ILE A 402 7.55 -14.91 42.64
N THR A 403 6.91 -15.62 43.56
CA THR A 403 5.69 -15.18 44.23
C THR A 403 6.06 -14.17 45.31
N GLU A 404 5.65 -12.92 45.15
CA GLU A 404 5.48 -12.00 46.27
C GLU A 404 4.00 -11.61 46.37
N ALA A 405 3.41 -12.04 47.49
CA ALA A 405 2.12 -11.58 47.95
C ALA A 405 2.28 -10.17 48.54
N ALA A 406 1.46 -9.23 48.09
CA ALA A 406 1.26 -7.95 48.75
C ALA A 406 -0.19 -7.83 49.23
N SER A 407 -0.30 -7.59 50.52
CA SER A 407 -1.49 -7.49 51.37
C SER A 407 -2.49 -6.44 50.90
N ALA A 408 -3.76 -6.83 50.85
CA ALA A 408 -4.89 -5.92 50.75
C ALA A 408 -5.16 -5.21 52.09
N GLY A 409 -5.17 -3.88 52.09
CA GLY A 409 -5.77 -3.05 53.14
C GLY A 409 -7.27 -2.89 52.88
N PRO A 410 -8.13 -2.86 53.91
CA PRO A 410 -9.58 -2.75 53.74
C PRO A 410 -10.02 -1.29 53.75
N GLY A 411 -10.73 -0.84 52.72
CA GLY A 411 -11.52 0.39 52.81
C GLY A 411 -11.51 1.23 51.55
N GLY A 412 -12.57 1.09 50.75
CA GLY A 412 -12.86 1.97 49.62
C GLY A 412 -13.50 1.21 48.48
N LYS A 413 -14.83 1.19 48.42
CA LYS A 413 -15.56 0.89 47.19
C LYS A 413 -15.64 2.18 46.37
N PRO A 414 -14.96 2.30 45.22
CA PRO A 414 -15.45 3.19 44.18
C PRO A 414 -16.47 2.41 43.35
N GLU A 415 -17.71 2.91 43.32
CA GLU A 415 -18.66 2.60 42.25
C GLU A 415 -18.09 3.18 40.95
N ALA A 416 -17.36 2.34 40.21
CA ALA A 416 -17.02 2.63 38.83
C ALA A 416 -18.23 2.25 37.97
N GLU A 417 -18.90 3.27 37.41
CA GLU A 417 -19.74 3.12 36.24
C GLU A 417 -18.95 2.32 35.20
N SER A 418 -19.38 1.07 34.99
CA SER A 418 -18.84 0.20 33.96
C SER A 418 -19.22 0.81 32.62
N ASP A 419 -18.30 1.58 32.04
CA ASP A 419 -18.36 2.01 30.66
C ASP A 419 -18.38 0.74 29.80
N LYS A 420 -19.59 0.35 29.37
CA LYS A 420 -19.85 -0.89 28.66
C LYS A 420 -19.27 -0.76 27.26
N GLY A 421 -18.03 -1.21 27.14
CA GLY A 421 -17.59 -2.10 26.07
C GLY A 421 -17.53 -1.48 24.68
N LEU A 422 -16.61 -0.53 24.49
CA LEU A 422 -15.94 -0.43 23.20
C LEU A 422 -15.01 -1.63 23.06
N SER A 423 -15.40 -2.60 22.24
CA SER A 423 -14.56 -3.74 21.88
C SER A 423 -13.22 -3.22 21.37
N SER A 424 -12.13 -3.59 22.06
CA SER A 424 -10.79 -3.21 21.64
C SER A 424 -10.44 -3.97 20.34
N GLU A 425 -10.61 -3.32 19.21
CA GLU A 425 -10.13 -3.78 17.90
C GLU A 425 -8.60 -3.87 17.93
N THR A 426 -8.01 -4.87 17.30
CA THR A 426 -6.55 -5.03 17.31
C THR A 426 -6.07 -5.67 16.02
N LEU A 427 -5.16 -4.97 15.34
CA LEU A 427 -4.41 -5.51 14.21
C LEU A 427 -3.21 -6.31 14.75
N THR A 428 -3.07 -7.58 14.34
CA THR A 428 -1.90 -8.38 14.72
C THR A 428 -0.92 -8.50 13.54
N LEU A 429 0.26 -7.90 13.71
CA LEU A 429 1.37 -8.03 12.77
C LEU A 429 2.23 -9.26 13.12
N LEU A 430 2.36 -10.22 12.21
CA LEU A 430 3.31 -11.33 12.31
C LEU A 430 4.41 -11.16 11.25
N ALA A 431 5.39 -10.31 11.56
CA ALA A 431 6.54 -10.11 10.67
C ALA A 431 7.64 -11.12 11.01
N GLU A 432 7.99 -11.99 10.06
CA GLU A 432 9.19 -12.83 10.15
C GLU A 432 10.11 -12.58 8.95
N GLY A 433 11.02 -11.62 9.11
CA GLY A 433 12.01 -11.29 8.10
C GLY A 433 13.15 -12.31 8.08
N ILE A 434 13.15 -13.23 7.11
CA ILE A 434 14.36 -13.98 6.74
C ILE A 434 15.19 -13.09 5.82
N GLY A 435 15.82 -12.05 6.39
CA GLY A 435 16.74 -11.19 5.67
C GLY A 435 18.03 -11.93 5.32
N ARG A 436 18.26 -12.29 4.06
CA ARG A 436 19.55 -12.84 3.61
C ARG A 436 20.14 -12.04 2.46
N PRO A 437 21.46 -11.75 2.50
CA PRO A 437 22.18 -11.28 1.32
C PRO A 437 22.14 -12.38 0.25
N VAL A 438 21.75 -12.05 -0.98
CA VAL A 438 21.70 -12.99 -2.12
C VAL A 438 23.05 -13.05 -2.87
N GLY A 439 24.13 -12.52 -2.28
CA GLY A 439 25.48 -12.48 -2.87
C GLY A 439 25.69 -11.40 -3.94
N ASP A 440 24.62 -10.79 -4.43
CA ASP A 440 24.58 -9.75 -5.46
C ASP A 440 24.22 -8.36 -4.91
N GLY A 441 24.27 -8.18 -3.59
CA GLY A 441 23.82 -6.97 -2.91
C GLY A 441 22.29 -6.87 -2.80
N ARG A 442 21.52 -7.95 -2.97
CA ARG A 442 20.09 -7.93 -2.68
C ARG A 442 19.77 -8.55 -1.33
N VAL A 443 18.70 -8.06 -0.72
CA VAL A 443 18.13 -8.61 0.50
C VAL A 443 16.67 -8.91 0.27
N ARG A 444 16.29 -10.16 0.53
CA ARG A 444 14.89 -10.60 0.48
C ARG A 444 14.33 -10.74 1.89
N TRP A 445 13.04 -10.49 2.05
CA TRP A 445 12.32 -10.69 3.30
C TRP A 445 10.86 -11.05 3.00
N ARG A 446 10.19 -11.62 4.00
CA ARG A 446 8.78 -12.03 3.91
C ARG A 446 8.08 -11.67 5.21
N ALA A 447 6.75 -11.51 5.19
CA ALA A 447 5.94 -11.19 6.35
C ALA A 447 4.50 -11.66 6.13
N HIS A 448 3.79 -11.93 7.23
CA HIS A 448 2.39 -12.33 7.22
C HIS A 448 1.59 -11.39 8.12
N LEU A 449 0.69 -10.62 7.53
CA LEU A 449 -0.22 -9.72 8.24
C LEU A 449 -1.57 -10.41 8.35
N VAL A 450 -2.23 -10.31 9.51
CA VAL A 450 -3.55 -10.88 9.70
C VAL A 450 -4.44 -9.86 10.41
N LEU A 451 -5.59 -9.55 9.80
CA LEU A 451 -6.68 -8.89 10.52
C LEU A 451 -7.47 -9.91 11.33
N THR A 452 -7.71 -9.60 12.60
CA THR A 452 -8.56 -10.42 13.47
C THR A 452 -9.69 -9.59 14.02
N ARG A 453 -10.92 -10.09 13.84
CA ARG A 453 -12.16 -9.43 14.28
C ARG A 453 -12.24 -9.33 15.80
N GLY A 454 -12.66 -8.16 16.30
CA GLY A 454 -13.21 -7.96 17.66
C GLY A 454 -12.30 -8.25 18.85
N ARG A 455 -11.11 -8.82 18.64
CA ARG A 455 -10.12 -9.11 19.68
C ARG A 455 -8.73 -9.24 19.07
N ALA A 456 -7.75 -8.69 19.77
CA ALA A 456 -6.35 -9.07 19.60
C ALA A 456 -6.19 -10.60 19.62
N LEU A 457 -5.37 -11.13 18.71
CA LEU A 457 -4.89 -12.48 18.88
C LEU A 457 -4.24 -12.60 20.26
N ALA A 458 -4.63 -13.63 21.00
CA ALA A 458 -3.89 -14.00 22.20
C ALA A 458 -2.42 -14.24 21.79
N PRO A 459 -1.43 -13.86 22.61
CA PRO A 459 -0.02 -14.02 22.27
C PRO A 459 0.36 -15.43 21.81
N GLU A 460 -0.26 -16.44 22.43
CA GLU A 460 -0.07 -17.85 22.08
C GLU A 460 -0.58 -18.18 20.68
N GLU A 461 -1.72 -17.62 20.27
CA GLU A 461 -2.26 -17.80 18.93
C GLU A 461 -1.43 -17.06 17.88
N ALA A 462 -1.01 -15.83 18.17
CA ALA A 462 -0.07 -15.08 17.33
C ALA A 462 1.23 -15.87 17.10
N ALA A 463 1.84 -16.37 18.18
CA ALA A 463 3.03 -17.22 18.12
C ALA A 463 2.80 -18.51 17.32
N ARG A 464 1.63 -19.13 17.48
CA ARG A 464 1.25 -20.34 16.75
C ARG A 464 1.09 -20.09 15.25
N ARG A 465 0.45 -18.99 14.85
CA ARG A 465 0.32 -18.55 13.45
C ARG A 465 1.67 -18.19 12.83
N ALA A 466 2.56 -17.54 13.59
CA ALA A 466 3.92 -17.26 13.13
C ALA A 466 4.71 -18.56 12.89
N ARG A 467 4.67 -19.52 13.84
CA ARG A 467 5.29 -20.84 13.66
C ARG A 467 4.72 -21.59 12.46
N GLU A 468 3.41 -21.53 12.24
CA GLU A 468 2.76 -22.12 11.07
C GLU A 468 3.26 -21.49 9.77
N TYR A 469 3.38 -20.16 9.70
CA TYR A 469 3.93 -19.51 8.51
C TYR A 469 5.38 -19.91 8.23
N ARG A 470 6.19 -20.05 9.29
CA ARG A 470 7.60 -20.47 9.19
C ARG A 470 7.77 -21.92 8.76
N THR A 471 6.98 -22.80 9.38
CA THR A 471 7.06 -24.25 9.24
C THR A 471 5.65 -24.77 8.99
N PRO A 472 5.11 -24.53 7.78
CA PRO A 472 3.74 -24.85 7.43
C PRO A 472 3.50 -26.36 7.59
N PRO A 473 2.47 -26.77 8.33
CA PRO A 473 2.18 -28.17 8.52
C PRO A 473 1.74 -28.78 7.18
N MET A 474 2.59 -29.61 6.60
CA MET A 474 2.35 -30.20 5.29
C MET A 474 1.09 -31.07 5.28
N PRO A 475 0.16 -30.86 4.32
CA PRO A 475 -0.96 -31.76 4.12
C PRO A 475 -0.47 -33.17 3.76
N ARG A 476 -1.19 -34.20 4.21
CA ARG A 476 -0.93 -35.57 3.75
C ARG A 476 -1.54 -35.74 2.36
N LEU A 477 -0.69 -35.83 1.35
CA LEU A 477 -1.09 -36.06 -0.03
C LEU A 477 -1.28 -37.56 -0.28
N GLU A 478 -2.43 -37.95 -0.83
CA GLU A 478 -2.75 -39.32 -1.25
C GLU A 478 -2.60 -39.48 -2.77
N VAL A 479 -3.06 -38.48 -3.53
CA VAL A 479 -2.94 -38.42 -4.99
C VAL A 479 -2.43 -37.03 -5.39
N GLY A 480 -1.45 -36.97 -6.28
CA GLY A 480 -0.75 -35.74 -6.69
C GLY A 480 0.68 -35.65 -6.15
N ALA A 481 1.36 -34.55 -6.44
CA ALA A 481 2.66 -34.21 -5.86
C ALA A 481 2.72 -32.75 -5.41
N PHE A 482 3.47 -32.45 -4.34
CA PHE A 482 3.77 -31.06 -4.02
C PHE A 482 4.74 -30.49 -5.05
N SER A 483 4.49 -29.26 -5.51
CA SER A 483 5.41 -28.60 -6.42
C SER A 483 6.71 -28.26 -5.69
N THR A 484 7.84 -28.50 -6.35
CA THR A 484 9.13 -27.96 -5.92
C THR A 484 9.13 -26.47 -6.15
N ILE A 485 9.05 -25.70 -5.07
CA ILE A 485 9.16 -24.24 -5.13
C ILE A 485 10.59 -23.92 -4.73
N ARG A 486 11.35 -23.31 -5.66
CA ARG A 486 12.66 -22.77 -5.31
C ARG A 486 12.45 -21.67 -4.29
N ASP A 487 12.93 -21.89 -3.07
CA ASP A 487 12.95 -20.85 -2.07
C ASP A 487 14.11 -19.87 -2.33
N ASP A 488 14.10 -18.74 -1.63
CA ASP A 488 15.14 -17.73 -1.75
C ASP A 488 16.52 -18.18 -1.24
N ARG A 489 16.58 -19.35 -0.59
CA ARG A 489 17.81 -19.96 -0.07
C ARG A 489 18.44 -20.93 -1.09
N GLY A 490 17.84 -21.07 -2.28
CA GLY A 490 18.20 -22.13 -3.22
C GLY A 490 17.80 -23.53 -2.74
N GLY A 491 17.09 -23.62 -1.61
CA GLY A 491 16.48 -24.82 -1.10
C GLY A 491 15.14 -25.08 -1.77
N GLU A 492 14.71 -26.33 -1.74
CA GLU A 492 13.40 -26.72 -2.22
C GLU A 492 12.40 -26.60 -1.07
N ALA A 493 11.54 -25.58 -1.10
CA ALA A 493 10.36 -25.58 -0.26
C ALA A 493 9.40 -26.64 -0.81
N GLN A 494 9.14 -27.67 -0.01
CA GLN A 494 8.26 -28.77 -0.37
C GLN A 494 6.81 -28.26 -0.41
N GLY A 495 6.36 -27.74 -1.55
CA GLY A 495 4.94 -27.47 -1.81
C GLY A 495 4.30 -26.27 -1.15
N PHE A 496 4.94 -25.53 -0.24
CA PHE A 496 4.39 -24.28 0.30
C PHE A 496 5.11 -23.06 -0.27
N ASP A 497 4.35 -22.16 -0.90
CA ASP A 497 4.82 -20.85 -1.33
C ASP A 497 4.54 -19.81 -0.24
N PRO A 498 5.57 -19.33 0.48
CA PRO A 498 5.39 -18.31 1.52
C PRO A 498 5.18 -16.89 0.98
N VAL A 499 5.44 -16.62 -0.30
CA VAL A 499 5.11 -15.33 -0.94
C VAL A 499 3.60 -15.24 -1.14
N GLY A 500 3.00 -16.31 -1.67
CA GLY A 500 1.56 -16.45 -1.79
C GLY A 500 0.86 -16.87 -0.51
N GLY A 501 1.56 -17.46 0.46
CA GLY A 501 0.92 -18.08 1.63
C GLY A 501 0.05 -19.28 1.27
N CYS A 502 0.45 -20.08 0.27
CA CYS A 502 -0.38 -21.13 -0.32
C CYS A 502 0.36 -22.44 -0.56
N TYR A 503 -0.38 -23.55 -0.58
CA TYR A 503 0.15 -24.86 -0.97
C TYR A 503 0.00 -25.06 -2.48
N VAL A 504 1.09 -25.35 -3.18
CA VAL A 504 1.12 -25.57 -4.63
C VAL A 504 1.24 -27.06 -4.92
N ILE A 505 0.22 -27.64 -5.56
CA ILE A 505 0.08 -29.10 -5.72
C ILE A 505 -0.14 -29.43 -7.20
N GLN A 506 0.70 -30.30 -7.75
CA GLN A 506 0.57 -30.86 -9.08
C GLN A 506 -0.46 -32.01 -9.08
N PRO A 507 -1.39 -32.05 -10.04
CA PRO A 507 -2.29 -33.18 -10.19
C PRO A 507 -1.57 -34.41 -10.73
N ASP A 508 -2.01 -35.59 -10.28
CA ASP A 508 -1.59 -36.89 -10.80
C ASP A 508 -2.76 -37.51 -11.56
N GLU A 509 -2.54 -37.87 -12.84
CA GLU A 509 -3.57 -38.35 -13.77
C GLU A 509 -4.86 -37.51 -13.80
N GLY A 510 -4.76 -36.20 -13.55
CA GLY A 510 -5.93 -35.32 -13.49
C GLY A 510 -6.74 -35.46 -12.20
N ARG A 511 -6.11 -35.86 -11.10
CA ARG A 511 -6.71 -35.91 -9.77
C ARG A 511 -5.73 -35.40 -8.72
N ILE A 512 -6.29 -34.76 -7.69
CA ILE A 512 -5.59 -34.48 -6.44
C ILE A 512 -6.47 -34.99 -5.31
N ARG A 513 -5.84 -35.60 -4.30
CA ARG A 513 -6.51 -35.95 -3.05
C ARG A 513 -5.55 -35.76 -1.89
N LEU A 514 -5.94 -34.94 -0.92
CA LEU A 514 -5.14 -34.67 0.27
C LEU A 514 -5.99 -34.57 1.53
N TYR A 515 -5.29 -34.68 2.66
CA TYR A 515 -5.85 -34.57 3.99
C TYR A 515 -5.19 -33.43 4.75
N LEU A 516 -6.02 -32.54 5.29
CA LEU A 516 -5.61 -31.54 6.26
C LEU A 516 -5.95 -32.08 7.65
N ASP A 517 -4.94 -32.59 8.36
CA ASP A 517 -5.11 -33.13 9.71
C ASP A 517 -4.79 -32.05 10.75
N PRO A 518 -5.74 -31.64 11.62
CA PRO A 518 -5.47 -30.66 12.68
C PRO A 518 -4.43 -31.15 13.69
N ARG A 519 -4.17 -32.46 13.79
CA ARG A 519 -3.17 -33.05 14.70
C ARG A 519 -1.74 -32.68 14.32
N THR A 520 -1.48 -32.36 13.06
CA THR A 520 -0.16 -31.90 12.61
C THR A 520 0.08 -30.42 12.91
N GLY A 521 -0.92 -29.72 13.45
CA GLY A 521 -0.92 -28.29 13.69
C GLY A 521 -2.19 -27.63 13.14
N PRO A 522 -2.64 -26.51 13.75
CA PRO A 522 -3.75 -25.76 13.20
C PRO A 522 -3.38 -25.21 11.83
N ARG A 523 -4.41 -25.01 11.00
CA ARG A 523 -4.29 -24.31 9.72
C ARG A 523 -5.34 -23.22 9.65
N TYR A 524 -4.91 -21.97 9.49
CA TYR A 524 -5.81 -20.82 9.41
C TYR A 524 -6.05 -20.44 7.96
N SER A 525 -7.25 -20.73 7.51
CA SER A 525 -7.76 -20.50 6.15
C SER A 525 -6.77 -20.91 5.04
N PRO A 526 -6.35 -22.19 4.99
CA PRO A 526 -5.32 -22.64 4.05
C PRO A 526 -5.75 -22.41 2.60
N VAL A 527 -4.80 -21.96 1.79
CA VAL A 527 -4.98 -21.68 0.37
C VAL A 527 -4.29 -22.76 -0.43
N LEU A 528 -4.96 -23.25 -1.48
CA LEU A 528 -4.44 -24.26 -2.38
C LEU A 528 -4.38 -23.69 -3.80
N VAL A 529 -3.25 -23.91 -4.46
CA VAL A 529 -2.99 -23.56 -5.86
C VAL A 529 -2.67 -24.84 -6.63
N ILE A 530 -3.37 -25.06 -7.72
CA ILE A 530 -3.15 -26.20 -8.62
C ILE A 530 -2.77 -25.64 -9.99
N PRO A 531 -1.48 -25.69 -10.36
CA PRO A 531 -1.02 -25.09 -11.60
C PRO A 531 -1.45 -25.92 -12.81
N ASN A 532 -1.64 -25.21 -13.93
CA ASN A 532 -1.84 -25.77 -15.26
C ASN A 532 -2.79 -26.99 -15.32
N PRO A 533 -4.10 -26.80 -15.13
CA PRO A 533 -5.08 -27.84 -15.42
C PRO A 533 -5.17 -28.20 -16.92
N GLN A 534 -4.31 -27.67 -17.80
CA GLN A 534 -4.28 -27.99 -19.24
C GLN A 534 -5.63 -27.76 -19.97
N GLY A 535 -6.36 -26.69 -19.63
CA GLY A 535 -7.68 -26.43 -20.22
C GLY A 535 -8.76 -27.45 -19.82
N ARG A 536 -8.49 -28.29 -18.81
CA ARG A 536 -9.45 -29.23 -18.23
C ARG A 536 -10.49 -28.50 -17.41
N GLN A 537 -11.72 -29.01 -17.43
CA GLN A 537 -12.72 -28.63 -16.44
C GLN A 537 -12.31 -29.22 -15.09
N ALA A 538 -12.52 -28.45 -14.03
CA ALA A 538 -12.12 -28.84 -12.69
C ALA A 538 -13.28 -28.72 -11.70
N TRP A 539 -13.37 -29.71 -10.82
CA TRP A 539 -14.29 -29.71 -9.68
C TRP A 539 -13.48 -29.93 -8.41
N VAL A 540 -13.66 -29.03 -7.45
CA VAL A 540 -13.03 -29.14 -6.13
C VAL A 540 -14.10 -29.58 -5.14
N TYR A 541 -13.79 -30.60 -4.36
CA TYR A 541 -14.61 -31.14 -3.30
C TYR A 541 -13.88 -30.99 -1.96
N VAL A 542 -14.59 -30.50 -0.95
CA VAL A 542 -14.13 -30.40 0.45
C VAL A 542 -15.10 -31.20 1.30
N ASP A 543 -14.62 -32.26 1.96
CA ASP A 543 -15.45 -33.22 2.70
C ASP A 543 -16.63 -33.75 1.87
N ASN A 544 -16.39 -34.06 0.59
CA ASN A 544 -17.38 -34.51 -0.41
C ASN A 544 -18.44 -33.46 -0.83
N LEU A 545 -18.28 -32.20 -0.44
CA LEU A 545 -19.12 -31.09 -0.88
C LEU A 545 -18.38 -30.26 -1.94
N ILE A 546 -19.09 -29.84 -2.99
CA ILE A 546 -18.49 -29.00 -4.05
C ILE A 546 -18.10 -27.63 -3.45
N GLU A 547 -16.81 -27.29 -3.54
CA GLU A 547 -16.33 -25.95 -3.24
C GLU A 547 -16.61 -25.04 -4.42
N ARG A 548 -17.33 -23.94 -4.17
CA ARG A 548 -17.76 -23.00 -5.20
C ARG A 548 -16.81 -21.83 -5.38
N ASN A 549 -16.00 -21.53 -4.36
CA ASN A 549 -15.05 -20.41 -4.38
C ASN A 549 -13.72 -20.81 -5.00
N VAL A 550 -13.79 -21.34 -6.22
CA VAL A 550 -12.62 -21.72 -7.02
C VAL A 550 -12.46 -20.71 -8.15
N SER A 551 -11.28 -20.09 -8.21
CA SER A 551 -10.93 -19.12 -9.25
C SER A 551 -9.85 -19.69 -10.16
N VAL A 552 -9.85 -19.28 -11.43
CA VAL A 552 -8.74 -19.53 -12.37
C VAL A 552 -7.90 -18.25 -12.46
N THR A 553 -6.60 -18.34 -12.20
CA THR A 553 -5.68 -17.19 -12.32
C THR A 553 -5.42 -16.86 -13.79
N PRO A 554 -4.90 -15.66 -14.12
CA PRO A 554 -4.48 -15.34 -15.50
C PRO A 554 -3.44 -16.30 -16.08
N ARG A 555 -2.73 -17.05 -15.24
CA ARG A 555 -1.78 -18.11 -15.63
C ARG A 555 -2.43 -19.47 -15.84
N GLY A 556 -3.76 -19.54 -15.71
CA GLY A 556 -4.53 -20.78 -15.79
C GLY A 556 -4.48 -21.63 -14.51
N GLU A 557 -3.92 -21.16 -13.41
CA GLU A 557 -3.84 -21.94 -12.16
C GLU A 557 -5.22 -21.94 -11.48
N LEU A 558 -5.62 -23.05 -10.86
CA LEU A 558 -6.78 -23.03 -9.96
C LEU A 558 -6.34 -22.58 -8.58
N VAL A 559 -7.10 -21.67 -7.98
CA VAL A 559 -6.88 -21.18 -6.62
C VAL A 559 -8.18 -21.21 -5.84
N PHE A 560 -8.13 -21.73 -4.62
CA PHE A 560 -9.25 -21.71 -3.68
C PHE A 560 -8.73 -21.63 -2.24
N GLN A 561 -9.55 -21.06 -1.36
CA GLN A 561 -9.25 -20.91 0.06
C GLN A 561 -10.29 -21.66 0.87
N LEU A 562 -9.85 -22.48 1.83
CA LEU A 562 -10.75 -23.08 2.80
C LEU A 562 -11.00 -22.07 3.93
N PRO A 563 -12.25 -21.76 4.30
CA PRO A 563 -12.52 -20.68 5.24
C PRO A 563 -12.33 -21.10 6.70
N GLY A 564 -11.57 -20.31 7.46
CA GLY A 564 -11.44 -20.44 8.92
C GLY A 564 -10.39 -21.48 9.36
N GLU A 565 -10.43 -21.84 10.63
CA GLU A 565 -9.50 -22.81 11.21
C GLU A 565 -9.93 -24.25 10.90
N ILE A 566 -9.00 -25.07 10.39
CA ILE A 566 -9.24 -26.50 10.21
C ILE A 566 -9.19 -27.21 11.56
N ARG A 567 -10.36 -27.57 12.11
CA ARG A 567 -10.52 -28.20 13.43
C ARG A 567 -10.73 -29.71 13.41
N ARG A 568 -11.04 -30.26 12.25
CA ARG A 568 -11.24 -31.71 12.03
C ARG A 568 -10.46 -32.12 10.79
N ARG A 569 -10.16 -33.41 10.68
CA ARG A 569 -9.56 -33.95 9.46
C ARG A 569 -10.47 -33.60 8.28
N THR A 570 -9.93 -32.82 7.35
CA THR A 570 -10.65 -32.34 6.17
C THR A 570 -10.06 -33.00 4.94
N VAL A 571 -10.92 -33.54 4.06
CA VAL A 571 -10.51 -34.13 2.79
C VAL A 571 -10.71 -33.11 1.69
N VAL A 572 -9.67 -32.87 0.90
CA VAL A 572 -9.76 -32.05 -0.31
C VAL A 572 -9.46 -32.92 -1.51
N GLU A 573 -10.37 -32.89 -2.48
CA GLU A 573 -10.26 -33.62 -3.73
C GLU A 573 -10.50 -32.68 -4.91
N ALA A 574 -9.63 -32.71 -5.91
CA ALA A 574 -9.84 -31.97 -7.15
C ALA A 574 -9.80 -32.97 -8.32
N LEU A 575 -10.84 -32.93 -9.15
CA LEU A 575 -10.98 -33.77 -10.34
C LEU A 575 -10.85 -32.92 -11.60
N PHE A 576 -10.02 -33.34 -12.54
CA PHE A 576 -9.73 -32.65 -13.79
C PHE A 576 -10.13 -33.52 -14.97
N ARG A 577 -11.17 -33.14 -15.70
CA ARG A 577 -11.57 -33.84 -16.92
C ARG A 577 -11.15 -33.04 -18.13
N LEU A 578 -10.63 -33.74 -19.14
CA LEU A 578 -10.54 -33.15 -20.48
C LEU A 578 -11.94 -32.62 -20.83
N PRO A 579 -12.04 -31.39 -21.36
CA PRO A 579 -13.31 -30.96 -21.93
C PRO A 579 -13.70 -32.08 -22.88
N GLU A 580 -14.89 -32.66 -22.66
CA GLU A 580 -15.46 -33.65 -23.55
C GLU A 580 -15.26 -33.06 -24.94
N GLN A 581 -14.41 -33.67 -25.78
CA GLN A 581 -14.23 -33.19 -27.15
C GLN A 581 -15.66 -33.11 -27.65
N GLN A 582 -16.15 -31.88 -27.90
CA GLN A 582 -17.46 -31.70 -28.47
C GLN A 582 -17.39 -32.47 -29.76
N VAL A 583 -17.90 -33.70 -29.75
CA VAL A 583 -17.97 -34.53 -30.94
C VAL A 583 -18.80 -33.66 -31.86
N PRO A 584 -18.23 -33.15 -32.97
CA PRO A 584 -18.96 -32.26 -33.85
C PRO A 584 -20.27 -32.98 -34.16
N SER A 585 -21.39 -32.34 -33.86
CA SER A 585 -22.72 -32.87 -34.15
C SER A 585 -22.92 -32.84 -35.67
N THR A 586 -22.19 -33.69 -36.39
CA THR A 586 -22.29 -33.94 -37.83
C THR A 586 -23.06 -35.23 -38.11
N LEU A 587 -23.91 -35.67 -37.19
CA LEU A 587 -25.02 -36.54 -37.56
C LEU A 587 -26.12 -35.65 -38.15
N THR A 588 -25.92 -35.26 -39.41
CA THR A 588 -27.04 -34.98 -40.29
C THR A 588 -27.88 -36.27 -40.34
N PRO A 589 -29.17 -36.25 -39.98
CA PRO A 589 -29.99 -37.46 -40.08
C PRO A 589 -30.00 -37.95 -41.53
N PRO A 590 -29.94 -39.28 -41.78
CA PRO A 590 -30.07 -39.81 -43.13
C PRO A 590 -31.44 -39.44 -43.73
N PRO A 591 -31.51 -39.31 -45.07
CA PRO A 591 -32.62 -38.68 -45.79
C PRO A 591 -33.99 -39.33 -45.57
#